data_AF-A0A3D8YDC9-F1
#
_entry.id   AF-A0A3D8YDC9-F1
#
_cell.length_a   1.000
_cell.length_b   1.000
_cell.length_c   1.000
_cell.angle_alpha   90.00
_cell.angle_beta   90.00
_cell.angle_gamma   90.00
#
_symmetry.space_group_name_H-M   'P 1'
#
loop_
_entity.id
_entity.type
_entity.pdbx_description
1 polymer ?
#
loop_
_entity_poly.entity_id
_entity_poly.type
_entity_poly.pdbx_seq_one_letter_code
_entity_poly.pdbx_strand_id
1 'polypeptide(L)'
;MKLLLPVFTLFLLSLTANAQDFAPDSSVTTQKEQLYTFAPTENLSVKGQIDAEKNYKKYKGAATGTLIASLVSPLVGLIPAIATSATTPKLQNLGYPDETLFRQGEYHAAYTKKAKKIKQKKVWTNWGIGFGVNLVIVVIAASGK
;
A
#
# COMPACT_ATOMS: atom_id res chain seq x y z
N MET A 1 -40.04 -4.02 19.86
CA MET A 1 -39.55 -3.29 18.67
C MET A 1 -38.38 -4.07 18.09
N LYS A 2 -38.52 -4.57 16.86
CA LYS A 2 -37.59 -5.49 16.21
C LYS A 2 -36.49 -4.70 15.48
N LEU A 3 -35.24 -5.10 15.73
CA LEU A 3 -34.01 -4.53 15.17
C LEU A 3 -33.84 -5.01 13.71
N LEU A 4 -33.63 -4.06 12.79
CA LEU A 4 -33.33 -4.28 11.37
C LEU A 4 -31.85 -3.97 11.12
N LEU A 5 -31.07 -4.95 10.66
CA LEU A 5 -29.79 -4.75 9.97
C LEU A 5 -29.55 -5.93 9.02
N PRO A 6 -29.66 -5.76 7.69
CA PRO A 6 -29.15 -6.75 6.75
C PRO A 6 -27.73 -6.40 6.31
N VAL A 7 -26.91 -7.45 6.34
CA VAL A 7 -25.51 -7.55 5.93
C VAL A 7 -25.36 -7.25 4.44
N PHE A 8 -24.45 -6.35 4.11
CA PHE A 8 -24.11 -5.92 2.75
C PHE A 8 -23.07 -6.89 2.15
N THR A 9 -23.53 -7.98 1.54
CA THR A 9 -22.69 -8.88 0.74
C THR A 9 -23.21 -8.95 -0.68
N LEU A 10 -22.68 -8.08 -1.55
CA LEU A 10 -22.72 -8.29 -3.00
C LEU A 10 -21.75 -7.33 -3.70
N PHE A 11 -20.61 -7.85 -4.18
CA PHE A 11 -19.97 -7.27 -5.37
C PHE A 11 -19.20 -8.34 -6.16
N LEU A 12 -19.92 -8.81 -7.18
CA LEU A 12 -19.48 -9.20 -8.52
C LEU A 12 -18.70 -10.51 -8.76
N LEU A 13 -19.49 -11.46 -9.25
CA LEU A 13 -19.15 -12.53 -10.17
C LEU A 13 -18.79 -11.99 -11.59
N SER A 14 -17.94 -12.76 -12.27
CA SER A 14 -17.89 -13.00 -13.73
C SER A 14 -17.10 -12.07 -14.64
N LEU A 15 -16.06 -12.63 -15.27
CA LEU A 15 -15.91 -12.61 -16.73
C LEU A 15 -15.14 -13.87 -17.19
N THR A 16 -15.52 -14.31 -18.38
CA THR A 16 -15.52 -15.67 -18.92
C THR A 16 -14.33 -16.00 -19.82
N ALA A 17 -14.16 -17.31 -20.01
CA ALA A 17 -13.31 -18.03 -20.96
C ALA A 17 -13.14 -17.45 -22.37
N ASN A 18 -11.98 -17.73 -23.00
CA ASN A 18 -11.93 -18.36 -24.32
C ASN A 18 -10.59 -19.06 -24.56
N ALA A 19 -10.69 -20.22 -25.19
CA ALA A 19 -9.61 -21.13 -25.58
C ALA A 19 -8.99 -20.72 -26.91
N GLN A 20 -7.70 -21.04 -27.11
CA GLN A 20 -7.15 -21.35 -28.43
C GLN A 20 -6.06 -22.42 -28.28
N ASP A 21 -6.44 -23.67 -28.61
CA ASP A 21 -5.53 -24.67 -29.12
C ASP A 21 -5.09 -24.26 -30.53
N PHE A 22 -3.78 -24.19 -30.76
CA PHE A 22 -3.20 -24.25 -32.09
C PHE A 22 -1.76 -24.76 -31.97
N ALA A 23 -1.56 -26.04 -32.30
CA ALA A 23 -0.26 -26.55 -32.71
C ALA A 23 -0.14 -26.42 -34.24
N PRO A 24 1.02 -26.01 -34.74
CA PRO A 24 1.60 -26.79 -35.81
C PRO A 24 3.10 -27.06 -35.58
N ASP A 25 3.47 -28.30 -35.91
CA ASP A 25 4.84 -28.75 -36.12
C ASP A 25 5.66 -27.70 -36.89
N SER A 26 6.83 -27.35 -36.36
CA SER A 26 7.90 -26.73 -37.13
C SER A 26 9.23 -27.15 -36.52
N SER A 27 9.94 -27.97 -37.30
CA SER A 27 11.32 -28.38 -37.08
C SER A 27 12.22 -27.15 -37.01
N VAL A 28 12.60 -26.76 -35.79
CA VAL A 28 13.62 -25.73 -35.58
C VAL A 28 14.94 -26.43 -35.30
N THR A 29 15.84 -26.24 -36.25
CA THR A 29 17.26 -26.59 -36.24
C THR A 29 17.90 -26.18 -34.91
N THR A 30 18.57 -27.13 -34.25
CA THR A 30 19.41 -26.92 -33.06
C THR A 30 20.52 -25.93 -33.39
N GLN A 31 20.24 -24.63 -33.24
CA GLN A 31 21.28 -23.62 -33.11
C GLN A 31 21.73 -23.63 -31.65
N LYS A 32 23.02 -23.89 -31.48
CA LYS A 32 23.76 -23.90 -30.23
C LYS A 32 23.69 -22.48 -29.64
N GLU A 33 22.67 -22.21 -28.85
CA GLU A 33 22.50 -20.94 -28.15
C GLU A 33 23.68 -20.77 -27.20
N GLN A 34 24.61 -19.90 -27.58
CA GLN A 34 25.66 -19.45 -26.66
C GLN A 34 24.94 -18.74 -25.52
N LEU A 35 24.90 -19.42 -24.37
CA LEU A 35 24.36 -18.93 -23.12
C LEU A 35 25.19 -17.73 -22.63
N TYR A 36 24.98 -16.57 -23.24
CA TYR A 36 25.22 -15.32 -22.59
C TYR A 36 24.21 -15.26 -21.45
N THR A 37 24.65 -15.56 -20.23
CA THR A 37 23.93 -15.11 -19.04
C THR A 37 23.97 -13.58 -19.07
N PHE A 38 22.98 -12.97 -19.72
CA PHE A 38 22.63 -11.59 -19.43
C PHE A 38 22.37 -11.57 -17.92
N ALA A 39 23.27 -10.96 -17.16
CA ALA A 39 22.99 -10.70 -15.75
C ALA A 39 21.58 -10.10 -15.72
N PRO A 40 20.64 -10.62 -14.90
CA PRO A 40 19.26 -10.17 -14.96
C PRO A 40 19.28 -8.65 -14.82
N THR A 41 18.81 -7.92 -15.85
CA THR A 41 18.60 -6.48 -15.74
C THR A 41 17.69 -6.31 -14.53
N GLU A 42 18.25 -5.84 -13.42
CA GLU A 42 17.52 -5.75 -12.17
C GLU A 42 16.29 -4.88 -12.43
N ASN A 43 15.11 -5.42 -12.20
CA ASN A 43 13.89 -4.69 -12.47
C ASN A 43 13.82 -3.49 -11.51
N LEU A 44 14.07 -2.29 -12.04
CA LEU A 44 14.19 -1.06 -11.27
C LEU A 44 12.93 -0.75 -10.47
N SER A 45 11.75 -1.09 -11.01
CA SER A 45 10.49 -0.98 -10.29
C SER A 45 10.42 -1.92 -9.08
N VAL A 46 10.82 -3.18 -9.23
CA VAL A 46 10.88 -4.14 -8.11
C VAL A 46 11.89 -3.68 -7.06
N LYS A 47 13.08 -3.24 -7.49
CA LYS A 47 14.11 -2.73 -6.59
C LYS A 47 13.63 -1.50 -5.81
N GLY A 48 13.03 -0.54 -6.49
CA GLY A 48 12.46 0.66 -5.86
C GLY A 48 11.38 0.32 -4.82
N GLN A 49 10.55 -0.69 -5.08
CA GLN A 49 9.57 -1.16 -4.09
C GLN A 49 10.23 -1.79 -2.86
N ILE A 50 11.20 -2.69 -3.06
CA ILE A 50 11.91 -3.37 -1.96
C ILE A 50 12.69 -2.35 -1.12
N ASP A 51 13.37 -1.41 -1.76
CA ASP A 51 14.13 -0.38 -1.07
C ASP A 51 13.23 0.56 -0.29
N ALA A 52 12.05 0.91 -0.81
CA ALA A 52 11.09 1.70 -0.07
C ALA A 52 10.59 0.98 1.19
N GLU A 53 10.35 -0.33 1.14
CA GLU A 53 9.96 -1.11 2.34
C GLU A 53 11.05 -1.08 3.43
N LYS A 54 12.31 -1.21 3.01
CA LYS A 54 13.46 -1.23 3.92
C LYS A 54 13.73 0.16 4.49
N ASN A 55 13.75 1.20 3.66
CA ASN A 55 14.33 2.50 4.00
C ASN A 55 13.30 3.59 4.36
N TYR A 56 12.06 3.50 3.88
CA TYR A 56 11.08 4.56 4.16
C TYR A 56 10.53 4.49 5.60
N LYS A 57 11.04 5.37 6.48
CA LYS A 57 10.61 5.45 7.90
C LYS A 57 9.98 6.80 8.30
N LYS A 58 9.95 7.80 7.43
CA LYS A 58 9.50 9.17 7.76
C LYS A 58 7.97 9.35 7.79
N TYR A 59 7.21 8.27 7.89
CA TYR A 59 5.75 8.32 8.11
C TYR A 59 5.34 8.65 9.55
N LYS A 60 6.26 8.54 10.51
CA LYS A 60 5.96 8.59 11.96
C LYS A 60 5.21 9.85 12.38
N GLY A 61 5.63 11.04 11.94
CA GLY A 61 4.97 12.30 12.31
C GLY A 61 3.50 12.34 11.88
N ALA A 62 3.20 11.97 10.63
CA ALA A 62 1.83 11.88 10.13
C ALA A 62 1.01 10.84 10.91
N ALA A 63 1.54 9.64 11.09
CA ALA A 63 0.84 8.56 11.76
C ALA A 63 0.59 8.85 13.26
N THR A 64 1.59 9.36 13.99
CA THR A 64 1.46 9.69 15.41
C THR A 64 0.55 10.89 15.63
N GLY A 65 0.64 11.93 14.79
CA GLY A 65 -0.30 13.06 14.84
C GLY A 65 -1.75 12.62 14.63
N THR A 66 -1.99 11.75 13.65
CA THR A 66 -3.31 11.14 13.45
C THR A 66 -3.75 10.33 14.66
N LEU A 67 -2.88 9.52 15.27
CA LEU A 67 -3.22 8.75 16.48
C LEU A 67 -3.69 9.66 17.62
N ILE A 68 -2.90 10.69 17.94
CA ILE A 68 -3.21 11.63 19.03
C ILE A 68 -4.55 12.31 18.78
N ALA A 69 -4.77 12.81 17.56
CA ALA A 69 -6.04 13.44 17.19
C ALA A 69 -7.21 12.44 17.28
N SER A 70 -7.03 11.20 16.81
CA SER A 70 -8.05 10.15 16.87
C SER A 70 -8.38 9.67 18.27
N LEU A 71 -7.42 9.71 19.21
CA LEU A 71 -7.67 9.38 20.62
C LEU A 71 -8.56 10.42 21.29
N VAL A 72 -8.37 11.71 20.98
CA VAL A 72 -9.25 12.80 21.46
C VAL A 72 -10.65 12.66 20.88
N SER A 73 -10.74 12.47 19.56
CA SER A 73 -12.00 12.21 18.88
C SER A 73 -11.73 11.55 17.54
N PRO A 74 -12.35 10.40 17.21
CA PRO A 74 -12.13 9.74 15.94
C PRO A 74 -12.52 10.59 14.73
N LEU A 75 -13.49 11.50 14.90
CA LEU A 75 -13.90 12.46 13.87
C LEU A 75 -12.84 13.54 13.66
N VAL A 76 -12.26 14.07 14.73
CA VAL A 76 -11.15 15.04 14.64
C VAL A 76 -9.92 14.37 14.02
N GLY A 77 -9.61 13.14 14.42
CA GLY A 77 -8.51 12.35 13.85
C GLY A 77 -8.68 11.97 12.39
N LEU A 78 -9.91 11.99 11.85
CA LEU A 78 -10.15 11.72 10.44
C LEU A 78 -9.58 12.82 9.53
N ILE A 79 -9.57 14.07 9.99
CA ILE A 79 -9.02 15.22 9.26
C ILE A 79 -7.53 15.00 8.92
N PRO A 80 -6.61 14.80 9.89
CA PRO A 80 -5.23 14.51 9.57
C PRO A 80 -5.05 13.15 8.89
N ALA A 81 -5.91 12.16 9.14
CA ALA A 81 -5.84 10.88 8.44
C ALA A 81 -6.01 11.05 6.92
N ILE A 82 -7.05 11.78 6.49
CA ILE A 82 -7.31 12.06 5.07
C ILE A 82 -6.21 12.97 4.50
N ALA A 83 -5.94 14.10 5.15
CA ALA A 83 -5.00 15.09 4.63
C ALA A 83 -3.58 14.51 4.46
N THR A 84 -3.08 13.78 5.45
CA THR A 84 -1.71 13.24 5.41
C THR A 84 -1.58 11.96 4.58
N SER A 85 -2.66 11.19 4.41
CA SER A 85 -2.66 9.98 3.58
C SER A 85 -2.79 10.30 2.08
N ALA A 86 -3.50 11.37 1.71
CA ALA A 86 -3.66 11.77 0.31
C ALA A 86 -2.36 12.29 -0.32
N THR A 87 -1.50 12.92 0.47
CA THR A 87 -0.27 13.57 0.01
C THR A 87 0.85 12.58 -0.30
N THR A 88 1.67 12.88 -1.30
CA THR A 88 2.93 12.15 -1.55
C THR A 88 4.00 12.59 -0.53
N PRO A 89 4.87 11.69 -0.02
CA PRO A 89 5.99 12.11 0.81
C PRO A 89 6.90 13.11 0.08
N LYS A 90 7.33 14.16 0.77
CA LYS A 90 8.31 15.12 0.23
C LYS A 90 9.64 14.42 -0.06
N LEU A 91 10.41 14.90 -1.05
CA LEU A 91 11.70 14.33 -1.45
C LEU A 91 12.66 14.14 -0.26
N GLN A 92 12.83 15.19 0.57
CA GLN A 92 13.63 15.16 1.80
C GLN A 92 13.18 14.11 2.85
N ASN A 93 11.96 13.59 2.73
CA ASN A 93 11.38 12.59 3.62
C ASN A 93 11.36 11.19 3.01
N LEU A 94 11.80 10.99 1.77
CA LEU A 94 11.77 9.68 1.12
C LEU A 94 12.87 8.75 1.66
N GLY A 95 14.03 9.30 2.01
CA GLY A 95 15.14 8.53 2.58
C GLY A 95 15.60 7.40 1.66
N TYR A 96 15.65 7.64 0.35
CA TYR A 96 16.16 6.68 -0.61
C TYR A 96 17.65 6.41 -0.37
N PRO A 97 18.12 5.15 -0.57
CA PRO A 97 19.49 4.76 -0.21
C PRO A 97 20.54 5.21 -1.24
N ASP A 98 20.16 5.34 -2.51
CA ASP A 98 21.08 5.63 -3.61
C ASP A 98 20.48 6.71 -4.52
N GLU A 99 21.17 7.83 -4.63
CA GLU A 99 20.73 8.97 -5.45
C GLU A 99 20.82 8.69 -6.96
N THR A 100 21.80 7.89 -7.39
CA THR A 100 21.97 7.54 -8.81
C THR A 100 20.83 6.66 -9.30
N LEU A 101 20.39 5.69 -8.47
CA LEU A 101 19.20 4.89 -8.73
C LEU A 101 17.93 5.76 -8.66
N PHE A 102 17.86 6.67 -7.69
CA PHE A 102 16.69 7.55 -7.54
C PHE A 102 16.50 8.55 -8.69
N ARG A 103 17.55 8.84 -9.46
CA ARG A 103 17.45 9.63 -10.71
C ARG A 103 16.82 8.84 -11.87
N GLN A 104 16.76 7.52 -11.78
CA GLN A 104 16.13 6.68 -12.79
C GLN A 104 14.60 6.70 -12.61
N GLY A 105 13.88 7.07 -13.67
CA GLY A 105 12.43 7.35 -13.59
C GLY A 105 11.59 6.18 -13.08
N GLU A 106 11.91 4.95 -13.49
CA GLU A 106 11.19 3.75 -13.07
C GLU A 106 11.39 3.46 -11.57
N TYR A 107 12.64 3.48 -11.11
CA TYR A 107 12.97 3.31 -9.68
C TYR A 107 12.31 4.40 -8.83
N HIS A 108 12.44 5.67 -9.25
CA HIS A 108 11.85 6.83 -8.59
C HIS A 108 10.34 6.66 -8.39
N ALA A 109 9.62 6.33 -9.46
CA ALA A 109 8.17 6.19 -9.45
C ALA A 109 7.75 5.05 -8.53
N ALA A 110 8.42 3.90 -8.63
CA ALA A 110 8.11 2.72 -7.83
C ALA A 110 8.39 2.95 -6.34
N TYR A 111 9.55 3.52 -5.99
CA TYR A 111 9.93 3.85 -4.62
C TYR A 111 8.92 4.83 -4.01
N THR A 112 8.65 5.94 -4.70
CA THR A 112 7.74 6.99 -4.20
C THR A 112 6.32 6.48 -4.01
N LYS A 113 5.82 5.68 -4.97
CA LYS A 113 4.49 5.05 -4.88
C LYS A 113 4.41 4.10 -3.69
N LYS A 114 5.45 3.30 -3.46
CA LYS A 114 5.50 2.37 -2.33
C LYS A 114 5.61 3.10 -0.99
N ALA A 115 6.45 4.12 -0.89
CA ALA A 115 6.57 4.98 0.28
C ALA A 115 5.23 5.64 0.65
N LYS A 116 4.49 6.15 -0.34
CA LYS A 116 3.13 6.68 -0.14
C LYS A 116 2.20 5.62 0.45
N LYS A 117 2.17 4.41 -0.14
CA LYS A 117 1.34 3.30 0.38
C LYS A 117 1.69 2.92 1.82
N ILE A 118 2.98 2.88 2.16
CA ILE A 118 3.44 2.61 3.54
C ILE A 118 2.93 3.70 4.49
N LYS A 119 3.07 4.98 4.12
CA LYS A 119 2.55 6.11 4.91
C LYS A 119 1.05 5.98 5.14
N GLN A 120 0.29 5.77 4.07
CA GLN A 120 -1.17 5.61 4.11
C GLN A 120 -1.57 4.48 5.06
N LYS A 121 -0.96 3.30 4.91
CA LYS A 121 -1.23 2.16 5.79
C LYS A 121 -1.03 2.53 7.26
N LYS A 122 0.12 3.13 7.60
CA LYS A 122 0.44 3.50 8.99
C LYS A 122 -0.50 4.57 9.55
N VAL A 123 -0.87 5.57 8.75
CA VAL A 123 -1.84 6.61 9.14
C VAL A 123 -3.21 6.01 9.41
N TRP A 124 -3.73 5.17 8.50
CA TRP A 124 -5.04 4.53 8.67
C TRP A 124 -5.06 3.50 9.80
N THR A 125 -3.97 2.75 10.02
CA THR A 125 -3.84 1.89 11.19
C THR A 125 -3.94 2.71 12.48
N ASN A 126 -3.23 3.83 12.57
CA ASN A 126 -3.26 4.69 13.76
C ASN A 126 -4.61 5.35 13.98
N TRP A 127 -5.29 5.80 12.92
CA TRP A 127 -6.66 6.29 13.01
C TRP A 127 -7.61 5.20 13.54
N GLY A 128 -7.50 3.98 12.98
CA GLY A 128 -8.31 2.84 13.37
C GLY A 128 -8.12 2.42 14.83
N ILE A 129 -6.88 2.53 15.36
CA ILE A 129 -6.61 2.32 16.79
C ILE A 129 -7.36 3.35 17.64
N GLY A 130 -7.26 4.64 17.31
CA GLY A 130 -7.96 5.69 18.08
C GLY A 130 -9.48 5.55 18.02
N PHE A 131 -10.02 5.16 16.85
CA PHE A 131 -11.44 4.80 16.72
C PHE A 131 -11.83 3.61 17.61
N GLY A 132 -11.05 2.53 17.58
CA GLY A 132 -11.30 1.35 18.40
C GLY A 132 -11.29 1.64 19.91
N VAL A 133 -10.33 2.47 20.38
CA VAL A 133 -10.27 2.90 21.79
C VAL A 133 -11.54 3.67 22.18
N ASN A 134 -11.96 4.64 21.35
CA ASN A 134 -13.17 5.41 21.62
C ASN A 134 -14.43 4.53 21.60
N LEU A 135 -14.51 3.56 20.69
CA LEU A 135 -15.63 2.62 20.63
C LEU A 135 -15.73 1.78 21.92
N VAL A 136 -14.60 1.30 22.45
CA VAL A 136 -14.55 0.57 23.73
C VAL A 136 -15.03 1.45 24.88
N ILE A 137 -14.59 2.71 24.94
CA ILE A 137 -15.04 3.67 25.97
C ILE A 137 -16.55 3.86 25.91
N VAL A 138 -17.12 4.05 24.71
CA VAL A 138 -18.56 4.22 24.51
C VAL A 138 -19.32 2.97 24.94
N VAL A 139 -18.84 1.77 24.58
CA VAL A 139 -19.46 0.51 25.00
C VAL A 139 -19.44 0.38 26.52
N ILE A 140 -18.31 0.60 27.18
CA ILE A 140 -18.22 0.53 28.65
C ILE A 140 -19.16 1.56 29.30
N ALA A 141 -19.18 2.80 28.81
CA ALA A 141 -20.06 3.85 29.33
C ALA A 141 -21.56 3.51 29.12
N ALA A 142 -21.91 2.90 27.99
CA ALA A 142 -23.28 2.48 27.70
C ALA A 142 -23.69 1.22 28.47
N SER A 143 -22.74 0.33 28.76
CA SER A 143 -22.91 -0.89 29.57
C SER A 143 -22.84 -0.62 31.08
N GLY A 144 -22.54 0.61 31.52
CA GLY A 144 -22.61 1.04 32.91
C GLY A 144 -24.05 1.20 33.45
N LYS A 145 -25.00 0.48 32.86
CA LYS A 145 -26.34 0.20 33.39
C LYS A 145 -26.42 -1.28 33.76
#